data_AF-A0AB34IBU0-F1
#
_entry.id   AF-A0AB34IBU0-F1
#
_cell.length_a   1.000
_cell.length_b   1.000
_cell.length_c   1.000
_cell.angle_alpha   90.00
_cell.angle_beta   90.00
_cell.angle_gamma   90.00
#
_symmetry.space_group_name_H-M   'P 1'
#
loop_
_entity.id
_entity.type
_entity.pdbx_description
1 polymer ?
#
loop_
_entity_poly.entity_id
_entity_poly.type
_entity_poly.pdbx_seq_one_letter_code
_entity_poly.pdbx_strand_id
1 'polypeptide(L)'
;MGFFGSMTKLATKAVKEAVEEAVAPPPAASRDTPPSASGQTFAQQSEKAIPGVIRMFSGCQDAQTSADVFDTSVFQLPAECGPGGAGGACTNAMLKTLLRDEANPPTWVELLEGMRHILKEKKFTQLPQLSSSRQLQLNEPFSVVGGGGGKKRALLIGINYVGQQGELRGCHNDVLSMKQYIEKHGYSSDADSMKVLMDDGQHEMPTMANIISAFGWLTHGIEAGDSLFFHYSGHGGSVKDTNNDEADGKDETLIPVDYQEKGQLSDDVILANLVLEVPRDATLTAVIDACHSGTVLDLPYTLVADSSTMESVASGQTTALPENGEFNFAQLLKVGQLLFTMHQQGASKQEIAVAAFTELNKAGALKGLSGSFASLFNN
;
A
#
# COMPACT_ATOMS: atom_id res chain seq x y z
N MET A 1 -41.28 8.63 14.12
CA MET A 1 -40.37 7.47 14.23
C MET A 1 -40.41 6.48 13.05
N GLY A 2 -41.07 6.77 11.92
CA GLY A 2 -41.27 5.78 10.84
C GLY A 2 -40.54 6.01 9.51
N PHE A 3 -39.86 7.15 9.31
CA PHE A 3 -39.34 7.52 7.98
C PHE A 3 -37.85 7.18 7.77
N PHE A 4 -37.01 7.35 8.80
CA PHE A 4 -35.57 7.06 8.73
C PHE A 4 -35.27 5.56 8.61
N GLY A 5 -35.95 4.69 9.39
CA GLY A 5 -35.72 3.23 9.34
C GLY A 5 -36.19 2.54 8.06
N SER A 6 -37.00 3.21 7.23
CA SER A 6 -37.43 2.70 5.92
C SER A 6 -36.40 3.01 4.83
N MET A 7 -35.77 4.20 4.86
CA MET A 7 -34.73 4.59 3.90
C MET A 7 -33.44 3.79 4.07
N THR A 8 -33.03 3.48 5.31
CA THR A 8 -31.84 2.64 5.56
C THR A 8 -32.05 1.21 5.04
N LYS A 9 -33.24 0.62 5.25
CA LYS A 9 -33.56 -0.73 4.75
C LYS A 9 -33.70 -0.79 3.22
N LEU A 10 -34.21 0.27 2.59
CA LEU A 10 -34.29 0.39 1.14
C LEU A 10 -32.89 0.55 0.52
N ALA A 11 -32.00 1.33 1.14
CA ALA A 11 -30.61 1.48 0.70
C ALA A 11 -29.82 0.16 0.84
N THR A 12 -29.94 -0.55 1.97
CA THR A 12 -29.29 -1.86 2.15
C THR A 12 -29.83 -2.92 1.19
N LYS A 13 -31.12 -2.88 0.87
CA LYS A 13 -31.73 -3.81 -0.09
C LYS A 13 -31.30 -3.50 -1.53
N ALA A 14 -31.27 -2.23 -1.93
CA ALA A 14 -30.83 -1.82 -3.26
C ALA A 14 -29.34 -2.11 -3.50
N VAL A 15 -28.49 -1.92 -2.47
CA VAL A 15 -27.08 -2.33 -2.50
C VAL A 15 -26.96 -3.85 -2.64
N LYS A 16 -27.76 -4.61 -1.89
CA LYS A 16 -27.75 -6.08 -1.97
C LYS A 16 -28.24 -6.64 -3.31
N GLU A 17 -29.30 -6.04 -3.88
CA GLU A 17 -29.83 -6.43 -5.19
C GLU A 17 -28.88 -6.05 -6.32
N ALA A 18 -28.21 -4.88 -6.26
CA ALA A 18 -27.18 -4.50 -7.23
C ALA A 18 -25.93 -5.39 -7.16
N VAL A 19 -25.56 -5.87 -5.97
CA VAL A 19 -24.49 -6.84 -5.77
C VAL A 19 -24.89 -8.23 -6.28
N GLU A 20 -26.11 -8.70 -6.02
CA GLU A 20 -26.58 -10.01 -6.49
C GLU A 20 -26.70 -10.07 -8.03
N GLU A 21 -27.09 -8.97 -8.69
CA GLU A 21 -27.18 -8.89 -10.16
C GLU A 21 -25.79 -8.82 -10.84
N ALA A 22 -24.78 -8.27 -10.15
CA ALA A 22 -23.39 -8.22 -10.61
C ALA A 22 -22.58 -9.52 -10.36
N VAL A 23 -23.12 -10.45 -9.56
CA VAL A 23 -22.44 -11.68 -9.08
C VAL A 23 -22.90 -12.95 -9.83
N ALA A 24 -23.71 -12.83 -10.90
CA ALA A 24 -23.98 -13.99 -11.75
C ALA A 24 -22.67 -14.53 -12.36
N PRO A 25 -22.27 -15.79 -12.06
CA PRO A 25 -20.99 -16.31 -12.54
C PRO A 25 -21.03 -16.42 -14.07
N PRO A 26 -20.00 -15.93 -14.79
CA PRO A 26 -19.90 -16.22 -16.21
C PRO A 26 -19.76 -17.74 -16.41
N PRO A 27 -20.29 -18.30 -17.51
CA PRO A 27 -20.13 -19.72 -17.80
C PRO A 27 -18.64 -20.07 -17.83
N ALA A 28 -18.29 -21.22 -17.25
CA ALA A 28 -16.91 -21.67 -17.08
C ALA A 28 -16.11 -21.55 -18.39
N ALA A 29 -15.15 -20.62 -18.42
CA ALA A 29 -14.29 -20.39 -19.57
C ALA A 29 -13.07 -21.33 -19.52
N SER A 30 -12.80 -21.96 -20.65
CA SER A 30 -11.61 -22.77 -20.92
C SER A 30 -10.32 -21.96 -20.83
N ARG A 31 -9.20 -22.64 -20.58
CA ARG A 31 -7.82 -22.12 -20.53
C ARG A 31 -7.31 -21.64 -21.91
N ASP A 32 -7.97 -20.65 -22.48
CA ASP A 32 -7.49 -19.86 -23.59
C ASP A 32 -7.80 -18.39 -23.25
N THR A 33 -6.77 -17.57 -23.05
CA THR A 33 -6.91 -16.12 -22.95
C THR A 33 -7.71 -15.62 -24.16
N PRO A 34 -8.92 -15.05 -23.98
CA PRO A 34 -9.62 -14.44 -25.08
C PRO A 34 -8.83 -13.19 -25.51
N PRO A 35 -8.70 -12.90 -26.82
CA PRO A 35 -8.19 -11.60 -27.24
C PRO A 35 -9.07 -10.50 -26.65
N SER A 36 -8.45 -9.45 -26.10
CA SER A 36 -9.15 -8.36 -25.42
C SER A 36 -10.35 -7.87 -26.25
N ALA A 37 -11.55 -7.92 -25.67
CA ALA A 37 -12.78 -7.51 -26.34
C ALA A 37 -12.83 -6.00 -26.66
N SER A 38 -11.80 -5.22 -26.29
CA SER A 38 -11.71 -3.77 -26.45
C SER A 38 -10.56 -3.28 -27.34
N GLY A 39 -9.65 -4.16 -27.79
CA GLY A 39 -8.47 -3.76 -28.56
C GLY A 39 -7.48 -2.84 -27.81
N GLN A 40 -7.63 -2.70 -26.48
CA GLN A 40 -6.75 -1.88 -25.65
C GLN A 40 -5.58 -2.72 -25.11
N THR A 41 -4.37 -2.13 -25.11
CA THR A 41 -3.18 -2.77 -24.51
C THR A 41 -3.30 -2.86 -22.99
N PHE A 42 -2.57 -3.76 -22.34
CA PHE A 42 -2.53 -3.87 -20.87
C PHE A 42 -2.17 -2.54 -20.21
N ALA A 43 -1.18 -1.83 -20.77
CA ALA A 43 -0.79 -0.48 -20.32
C ALA A 43 -1.95 0.52 -20.37
N GLN A 44 -2.73 0.54 -21.47
CA GLN A 44 -3.90 1.42 -21.59
C GLN A 44 -5.00 1.08 -20.58
N GLN A 45 -5.20 -0.20 -20.29
CA GLN A 45 -6.16 -0.64 -19.27
C GLN A 45 -5.70 -0.19 -17.88
N SER A 46 -4.42 -0.37 -17.55
CA SER A 46 -3.81 0.10 -16.31
C SER A 46 -3.96 1.61 -16.11
N GLU A 47 -3.59 2.43 -17.10
CA GLU A 47 -3.68 3.90 -17.02
C GLU A 47 -5.11 4.43 -16.88
N LYS A 48 -6.08 3.67 -17.40
CA LYS A 48 -7.49 4.00 -17.26
C LYS A 48 -8.00 3.65 -15.86
N ALA A 49 -7.55 2.52 -15.30
CA ALA A 49 -8.04 2.00 -14.05
C ALA A 49 -7.36 2.63 -12.83
N ILE A 50 -6.06 2.95 -12.93
CA ILE A 50 -5.27 3.64 -11.90
C ILE A 50 -4.75 4.96 -12.51
N PRO A 51 -5.43 6.10 -12.29
CA PRO A 51 -5.09 7.38 -12.91
C PRO A 51 -3.69 7.88 -12.54
N GLY A 52 -3.31 7.75 -11.27
CA GLY A 52 -2.01 8.17 -10.75
C GLY A 52 -0.84 7.25 -11.13
N VAL A 53 0.37 7.78 -11.02
CA VAL A 53 1.62 7.01 -11.14
C VAL A 53 2.01 6.49 -9.76
N ILE A 54 1.78 5.21 -9.50
CA ILE A 54 1.99 4.58 -8.20
C ILE A 54 3.20 3.68 -8.31
N ARG A 55 4.10 3.74 -7.34
CA ARG A 55 5.34 2.97 -7.30
C ARG A 55 5.52 2.49 -5.87
N MET A 56 5.84 1.22 -5.68
CA MET A 56 5.97 0.62 -4.37
C MET A 56 7.24 -0.20 -4.27
N PHE A 57 7.98 -0.01 -3.17
CA PHE A 57 8.99 -0.95 -2.71
C PHE A 57 8.48 -1.70 -1.49
N SER A 58 8.68 -3.01 -1.46
CA SER A 58 8.39 -3.80 -0.27
C SER A 58 9.37 -4.93 -0.05
N GLY A 59 9.31 -5.49 1.15
CA GLY A 59 10.06 -6.65 1.58
C GLY A 59 9.25 -7.93 1.46
N CYS A 60 9.44 -8.70 0.39
CA CYS A 60 8.71 -9.95 0.22
C CYS A 60 9.35 -11.10 1.02
N GLN A 61 8.55 -11.77 1.85
CA GLN A 61 8.91 -13.03 2.50
C GLN A 61 7.67 -13.94 2.62
N ASP A 62 7.67 -15.04 1.88
CA ASP A 62 6.49 -15.88 1.64
C ASP A 62 6.02 -16.73 2.85
N ALA A 63 6.68 -16.68 4.02
CA ALA A 63 6.32 -17.59 5.12
C ALA A 63 6.76 -17.21 6.56
N GLN A 64 7.39 -16.06 6.83
CA GLN A 64 7.90 -15.76 8.18
C GLN A 64 7.72 -14.29 8.58
N THR A 65 7.64 -14.08 9.90
CA THR A 65 7.67 -12.77 10.59
C THR A 65 8.80 -11.89 10.08
N SER A 66 8.54 -10.58 9.98
CA SER A 66 9.42 -9.60 9.36
C SER A 66 10.75 -9.64 10.09
N ALA A 67 11.84 -9.52 9.33
CA ALA A 67 13.16 -9.62 9.91
C ALA A 67 13.51 -8.30 10.60
N ASP A 68 13.04 -8.14 11.84
CA ASP A 68 13.49 -7.08 12.74
C ASP A 68 15.00 -7.21 12.92
N VAL A 69 15.72 -6.15 12.57
CA VAL A 69 17.15 -6.04 12.87
C VAL A 69 17.25 -5.51 14.28
N PHE A 70 17.86 -6.26 15.19
CA PHE A 70 18.04 -5.83 16.59
C PHE A 70 18.95 -4.61 16.74
N ASP A 71 19.85 -4.40 15.77
CA ASP A 71 20.73 -3.24 15.70
C ASP A 71 21.05 -2.86 14.24
N THR A 72 20.46 -1.77 13.77
CA THR A 72 20.64 -1.17 12.44
C THR A 72 22.01 -0.55 12.25
N SER A 73 22.83 -0.41 13.30
CA SER A 73 24.24 -0.01 13.16
C SER A 73 25.01 -0.94 12.20
N VAL A 74 24.55 -2.19 12.03
CA VAL A 74 25.09 -3.13 11.03
C VAL A 74 24.98 -2.60 9.60
N PHE A 75 23.98 -1.77 9.29
CA PHE A 75 23.86 -1.12 7.99
C PHE A 75 24.85 0.04 7.84
N GLN A 76 25.38 0.58 8.95
CA GLN A 76 26.35 1.68 8.94
C GLN A 76 25.81 2.91 8.21
N LEU A 77 24.52 3.21 8.41
CA LEU A 77 23.93 4.45 7.91
C LEU A 77 24.62 5.66 8.57
N PRO A 78 24.72 6.81 7.89
CA PRO A 78 25.20 8.04 8.51
C PRO A 78 24.45 8.34 9.81
N ALA A 79 25.13 8.91 10.83
CA ALA A 79 24.53 9.19 12.15
C ALA A 79 23.31 10.13 12.08
N GLU A 80 23.20 10.89 10.99
CA GLU A 80 22.12 11.78 10.63
C GLU A 80 20.91 11.09 9.97
N CYS A 81 20.94 9.76 9.83
CA CYS A 81 19.86 8.94 9.26
C CYS A 81 19.05 8.18 10.32
N GLY A 82 19.10 8.60 11.59
CA GLY A 82 18.16 8.18 12.62
C GLY A 82 18.84 7.85 13.94
N PRO A 83 18.09 7.47 14.98
CA PRO A 83 18.64 7.17 16.30
C PRO A 83 19.51 5.90 16.33
N GLY A 84 19.57 5.11 15.24
CA GLY A 84 20.13 3.75 15.26
C GLY A 84 19.27 2.78 16.08
N GLY A 85 19.82 1.62 16.46
CA GLY A 85 19.06 0.62 17.23
C GLY A 85 18.20 -0.26 16.32
N ALA A 86 17.10 -0.83 16.81
CA ALA A 86 16.33 -1.78 15.99
C ALA A 86 15.71 -1.14 14.72
N GLY A 87 15.43 -1.91 13.67
CA GLY A 87 14.83 -1.39 12.42
C GLY A 87 14.53 -2.49 11.40
N GLY A 88 13.71 -2.18 10.40
CA GLY A 88 13.30 -3.08 9.33
C GLY A 88 14.40 -3.28 8.29
N ALA A 89 14.61 -4.53 7.90
CA ALA A 89 15.68 -4.88 6.95
C ALA A 89 15.46 -4.24 5.57
N CYS A 90 14.20 -4.08 5.13
CA CYS A 90 13.88 -3.49 3.83
C CYS A 90 14.28 -2.02 3.77
N THR A 91 13.76 -1.24 4.73
CA THR A 91 13.96 0.21 4.83
C THR A 91 15.44 0.53 4.93
N ASN A 92 16.16 -0.18 5.79
CA ASN A 92 17.58 0.05 6.00
C ASN A 92 18.44 -0.37 4.80
N ALA A 93 18.08 -1.44 4.10
CA ALA A 93 18.77 -1.83 2.86
C ALA A 93 18.54 -0.80 1.73
N MET A 94 17.31 -0.28 1.61
CA MET A 94 16.97 0.77 0.65
C MET A 94 17.76 2.05 0.95
N LEU A 95 17.66 2.58 2.17
CA LEU A 95 18.39 3.78 2.59
C LEU A 95 19.90 3.62 2.40
N LYS A 96 20.48 2.49 2.82
CA LYS A 96 21.90 2.22 2.63
C LYS A 96 22.31 2.24 1.16
N THR A 97 21.44 1.81 0.26
CA THR A 97 21.72 1.82 -1.18
C THR A 97 21.62 3.22 -1.76
N LEU A 98 20.58 3.96 -1.39
CA LEU A 98 20.34 5.34 -1.84
C LEU A 98 21.42 6.31 -1.37
N LEU A 99 22.01 6.08 -0.21
CA LEU A 99 23.04 6.94 0.38
C LEU A 99 24.47 6.59 -0.07
N ARG A 100 24.66 5.63 -0.99
CA ARG A 100 26.01 5.28 -1.49
C ARG A 100 26.64 6.38 -2.33
N ASP A 101 25.83 7.01 -3.18
CA ASP A 101 26.24 8.10 -4.07
C ASP A 101 25.10 9.10 -4.20
N GLU A 102 25.07 10.09 -3.30
CA GLU A 102 24.03 11.14 -3.31
C GLU A 102 24.11 12.03 -4.56
N ALA A 103 25.23 12.03 -5.29
CA ALA A 103 25.38 12.82 -6.51
C ALA A 103 24.79 12.11 -7.74
N ASN A 104 24.74 10.78 -7.74
CA ASN A 104 24.22 9.97 -8.84
C ASN A 104 23.18 8.96 -8.32
N PRO A 105 21.88 9.30 -8.40
CA PRO A 105 20.84 8.38 -7.92
C PRO A 105 20.88 7.07 -8.72
N PRO A 106 20.70 5.91 -8.04
CA PRO A 106 20.71 4.63 -8.72
C PRO A 106 19.53 4.51 -9.68
N THR A 107 19.67 3.69 -10.71
CA THR A 107 18.54 3.19 -11.51
C THR A 107 17.64 2.27 -10.67
N TRP A 108 16.44 1.98 -11.17
CA TRP A 108 15.53 1.03 -10.50
C TRP A 108 16.20 -0.33 -10.25
N VAL A 109 16.93 -0.86 -11.24
CA VAL A 109 17.68 -2.12 -11.10
C VAL A 109 18.83 -1.99 -10.10
N GLU A 110 19.63 -0.93 -10.16
CA GLU A 110 20.77 -0.76 -9.25
C GLU A 110 20.32 -0.63 -7.79
N LEU A 111 19.15 0.00 -7.57
CA LEU A 111 18.53 0.08 -6.25
C LEU A 111 18.15 -1.32 -5.75
N LEU A 112 17.43 -2.10 -6.56
CA LEU A 112 17.03 -3.47 -6.21
C LEU A 112 18.24 -4.39 -5.99
N GLU A 113 19.27 -4.30 -6.83
CA GLU A 113 20.54 -5.03 -6.69
C GLU A 113 21.27 -4.67 -5.40
N GLY A 114 21.39 -3.37 -5.11
CA GLY A 114 22.02 -2.86 -3.90
C GLY A 114 21.30 -3.36 -2.65
N MET A 115 19.98 -3.27 -2.63
CA MET A 115 19.14 -3.80 -1.55
C MET A 115 19.35 -5.30 -1.39
N ARG A 116 19.25 -6.07 -2.47
CA ARG A 116 19.40 -7.53 -2.44
C ARG A 116 20.77 -7.97 -1.97
N HIS A 117 21.83 -7.28 -2.42
CA HIS A 117 23.19 -7.53 -1.99
C HIS A 117 23.35 -7.32 -0.48
N ILE A 118 22.85 -6.20 0.05
CA ILE A 118 22.91 -5.87 1.48
C ILE A 118 22.15 -6.91 2.31
N LEU A 119 20.92 -7.24 1.91
CA LEU A 119 20.10 -8.23 2.61
C LEU A 119 20.81 -9.59 2.67
N LYS A 120 21.37 -10.05 1.55
CA LYS A 120 22.12 -11.31 1.47
C LYS A 120 23.39 -11.29 2.32
N GLU A 121 24.17 -10.20 2.27
CA GLU A 121 25.38 -10.02 3.09
C GLU A 121 25.05 -10.11 4.59
N LYS A 122 23.93 -9.51 4.98
CA LYS A 122 23.42 -9.51 6.37
C LYS A 122 22.62 -10.76 6.73
N LYS A 123 22.51 -11.74 5.82
CA LYS A 123 21.82 -13.02 5.99
C LYS A 123 20.30 -12.90 6.19
N PHE A 124 19.70 -11.82 5.70
CA PHE A 124 18.25 -11.72 5.58
C PHE A 124 17.77 -12.50 4.35
N THR A 125 16.69 -13.25 4.53
CA THR A 125 16.06 -14.08 3.49
C THR A 125 15.14 -13.28 2.59
N GLN A 126 14.63 -12.15 3.08
CA GLN A 126 13.73 -11.26 2.38
C GLN A 126 14.26 -10.85 1.00
N LEU A 127 13.32 -10.70 0.07
CA LEU A 127 13.58 -10.25 -1.29
C LEU A 127 12.99 -8.84 -1.48
N PRO A 128 13.77 -7.88 -1.98
CA PRO A 128 13.20 -6.62 -2.45
C PRO A 128 12.20 -6.87 -3.56
N GLN A 129 11.04 -6.22 -3.48
CA GLN A 129 10.03 -6.22 -4.52
C GLN A 129 9.75 -4.80 -4.97
N LEU A 130 9.59 -4.60 -6.28
CA LEU A 130 9.17 -3.36 -6.90
C LEU A 130 7.87 -3.59 -7.64
N SER A 131 6.86 -2.79 -7.34
CA SER A 131 5.57 -2.82 -8.05
C SER A 131 5.17 -1.42 -8.52
N SER A 132 4.39 -1.33 -9.60
CA SER A 132 4.07 -0.03 -10.22
C SER A 132 2.72 -0.06 -10.97
N SER A 133 2.04 1.08 -11.03
CA SER A 133 0.88 1.30 -11.91
C SER A 133 1.28 1.57 -13.37
N ARG A 134 2.57 1.80 -13.64
CA ARG A 134 3.13 2.05 -14.97
C ARG A 134 4.25 1.08 -15.27
N GLN A 135 4.41 0.73 -16.54
CA GLN A 135 5.61 0.03 -16.98
C GLN A 135 6.82 0.96 -16.82
N LEU A 136 7.77 0.56 -15.98
CA LEU A 136 9.01 1.28 -15.73
C LEU A 136 10.14 0.65 -16.53
N GLN A 137 11.00 1.46 -17.15
CA GLN A 137 12.26 0.96 -17.71
C GLN A 137 13.25 0.82 -16.55
N LEU A 138 13.78 -0.38 -16.34
CA LEU A 138 14.55 -0.70 -15.14
C LEU A 138 15.90 0.04 -15.07
N ASN A 139 16.40 0.49 -16.22
CA ASN A 139 17.63 1.28 -16.35
C ASN A 139 17.40 2.80 -16.22
N GLU A 140 16.17 3.27 -15.98
CA GLU A 140 15.92 4.68 -15.70
C GLU A 140 16.31 5.02 -14.25
N PRO A 141 16.81 6.24 -13.98
CA PRO A 141 17.12 6.70 -12.63
C PRO A 141 15.89 6.67 -11.71
N PHE A 142 16.07 6.14 -10.51
CA PHE A 142 15.09 6.25 -9.43
C PHE A 142 15.10 7.66 -8.84
N SER A 143 13.92 8.15 -8.49
CA SER A 143 13.74 9.34 -7.66
C SER A 143 12.57 9.14 -6.72
N VAL A 144 12.77 9.53 -5.46
CA VAL A 144 11.72 9.55 -4.43
C VAL A 144 10.65 10.62 -4.69
N VAL A 145 11.00 11.63 -5.49
CA VAL A 145 10.10 12.70 -5.95
C VAL A 145 9.66 12.40 -7.39
N GLY A 146 8.38 12.61 -7.69
CA GLY A 146 7.85 12.56 -9.05
C GLY A 146 8.43 13.66 -9.96
N GLY A 147 8.38 13.44 -11.27
CA GLY A 147 9.00 14.34 -12.26
C GLY A 147 8.26 15.66 -12.53
N GLY A 148 7.10 15.89 -11.91
CA GLY A 148 6.20 16.99 -12.26
C GLY A 148 6.46 18.34 -11.58
N GLY A 149 7.31 18.38 -10.55
CA GLY A 149 7.69 19.63 -9.87
C GLY A 149 6.59 20.29 -9.03
N GLY A 150 5.48 19.59 -8.76
CA GLY A 150 4.37 20.07 -7.93
C GLY A 150 4.65 20.00 -6.43
N LYS A 151 3.57 20.09 -5.64
CA LYS A 151 3.60 19.97 -4.17
C LYS A 151 4.13 18.60 -3.76
N LYS A 152 4.75 18.56 -2.58
CA LYS A 152 5.28 17.33 -1.98
C LYS A 152 4.56 17.07 -0.67
N ARG A 153 3.90 15.91 -0.53
CA ARG A 153 3.32 15.48 0.75
C ARG A 153 3.78 14.09 1.14
N ALA A 154 3.99 13.88 2.44
CA ALA A 154 4.44 12.60 2.97
C ALA A 154 3.56 12.13 4.14
N LEU A 155 3.23 10.85 4.15
CA LEU A 155 2.63 10.15 5.27
C LEU A 155 3.59 9.04 5.73
N LEU A 156 3.99 9.07 7.00
CA LEU A 156 4.88 8.08 7.59
C LEU A 156 4.19 7.41 8.77
N ILE A 157 4.15 6.08 8.79
CA ILE A 157 3.45 5.29 9.80
C ILE A 157 4.41 4.23 10.34
N GLY A 158 4.62 4.23 11.66
CA GLY A 158 5.50 3.29 12.35
C GLY A 158 4.79 2.71 13.56
N ILE A 159 4.60 1.39 13.60
CA ILE A 159 3.82 0.74 14.66
C ILE A 159 4.69 -0.31 15.35
N ASN A 160 5.04 -0.06 16.61
CA ASN A 160 5.77 -1.01 17.45
C ASN A 160 4.84 -1.91 18.27
N TYR A 161 3.54 -1.63 18.33
CA TYR A 161 2.55 -2.35 19.13
C TYR A 161 2.92 -2.36 20.63
N VAL A 162 3.34 -1.20 21.13
CA VAL A 162 3.93 -1.04 22.48
C VAL A 162 2.96 -1.57 23.55
N GLY A 163 3.42 -2.53 24.35
CA GLY A 163 2.63 -3.16 25.41
C GLY A 163 1.65 -4.23 24.93
N GLN A 164 1.67 -4.61 23.65
CA GLN A 164 0.86 -5.69 23.09
C GLN A 164 1.68 -6.96 22.82
N GLN A 165 1.00 -8.09 22.62
CA GLN A 165 1.67 -9.30 22.13
C GLN A 165 2.13 -9.08 20.68
N GLY A 166 3.39 -9.41 20.38
CA GLY A 166 3.99 -9.15 19.08
C GLY A 166 4.66 -7.79 18.97
N GLU A 167 4.97 -7.12 20.09
CA GLU A 167 5.70 -5.85 20.11
C GLU A 167 6.99 -5.91 19.27
N LEU A 168 7.11 -4.96 18.33
CA LEU A 168 8.28 -4.69 17.50
C LEU A 168 9.10 -3.56 18.13
N ARG A 169 10.33 -3.37 17.65
CA ARG A 169 11.24 -2.33 18.18
C ARG A 169 11.79 -1.39 17.13
N GLY A 170 11.64 -1.73 15.86
CA GLY A 170 12.30 -1.05 14.76
C GLY A 170 11.47 -0.03 14.00
N CYS A 171 10.14 -0.12 14.08
CA CYS A 171 9.27 0.58 13.16
C CYS A 171 9.27 2.10 13.34
N HIS A 172 9.39 2.56 14.59
CA HIS A 172 9.60 3.98 14.88
C HIS A 172 10.91 4.50 14.30
N ASN A 173 11.98 3.72 14.40
CA ASN A 173 13.30 4.12 13.88
C ASN A 173 13.28 4.19 12.35
N ASP A 174 12.64 3.23 11.69
CA ASP A 174 12.48 3.24 10.23
C ASP A 174 11.78 4.51 9.75
N VAL A 175 10.70 4.93 10.43
CA VAL A 175 9.97 6.16 10.14
C VAL A 175 10.89 7.38 10.28
N LEU A 176 11.65 7.46 11.37
CA LEU A 176 12.56 8.58 11.60
C LEU A 176 13.70 8.63 10.57
N SER A 177 14.24 7.47 10.19
CA SER A 177 15.28 7.34 9.16
C SER A 177 14.75 7.75 7.78
N MET A 178 13.58 7.26 7.40
CA MET A 178 12.96 7.59 6.12
C MET A 178 12.55 9.07 6.07
N LYS A 179 12.02 9.61 7.18
CA LYS A 179 11.71 11.05 7.33
C LYS A 179 12.92 11.92 6.98
N GLN A 180 14.06 11.66 7.60
CA GLN A 180 15.27 12.43 7.36
C GLN A 180 15.75 12.33 5.90
N TYR A 181 15.64 11.14 5.32
CA TYR A 181 15.97 10.94 3.90
C TYR A 181 15.07 11.79 3.00
N ILE A 182 13.74 11.74 3.15
CA ILE A 182 12.83 12.48 2.27
C ILE A 182 12.87 13.99 2.50
N GLU A 183 13.17 14.44 3.73
CA GLU A 183 13.39 15.86 4.04
C GLU A 183 14.55 16.44 3.22
N LYS A 184 15.67 15.71 3.13
CA LYS A 184 16.81 16.08 2.27
C LYS A 184 16.44 16.14 0.78
N HIS A 185 15.40 15.43 0.36
CA HIS A 185 14.90 15.42 -1.02
C HIS A 185 13.71 16.40 -1.24
N GLY A 186 13.50 17.28 -0.28
CA GLY A 186 12.62 18.44 -0.38
C GLY A 186 11.18 18.21 0.05
N TYR A 187 10.86 17.12 0.76
CA TYR A 187 9.61 17.01 1.51
C TYR A 187 9.72 17.86 2.79
N SER A 188 8.92 18.91 2.92
CA SER A 188 8.95 19.76 4.12
C SER A 188 8.34 19.03 5.33
N SER A 189 8.82 19.37 6.52
CA SER A 189 8.39 18.77 7.80
C SER A 189 7.24 19.51 8.49
N ASP A 190 6.70 20.55 7.84
CA ASP A 190 5.50 21.24 8.30
C ASP A 190 4.25 20.37 8.19
N ALA A 191 3.22 20.72 8.96
CA ALA A 191 1.99 19.94 9.08
C ALA A 191 1.14 19.91 7.79
N ASP A 192 1.39 20.80 6.82
CA ASP A 192 0.71 20.79 5.52
C ASP A 192 1.39 19.85 4.52
N SER A 193 2.65 19.49 4.79
CA SER A 193 3.52 18.70 3.92
C SER A 193 3.84 17.31 4.48
N MET A 194 3.83 17.11 5.80
CA MET A 194 4.17 15.82 6.40
C MET A 194 3.31 15.46 7.59
N LYS A 195 2.80 14.23 7.59
CA LYS A 195 2.07 13.63 8.71
C LYS A 195 2.77 12.35 9.17
N VAL A 196 2.93 12.21 10.48
CA VAL A 196 3.59 11.06 11.12
C VAL A 196 2.67 10.44 12.16
N LEU A 197 2.43 9.14 12.06
CA LEU A 197 1.64 8.36 13.03
C LEU A 197 2.54 7.31 13.68
N MET A 198 2.66 7.33 15.01
CA MET A 198 3.44 6.35 15.79
C MET A 198 2.81 6.10 17.15
N ASP A 199 2.92 4.87 17.65
CA ASP A 199 2.48 4.47 18.99
C ASP A 199 3.57 4.67 20.06
N ASP A 200 4.27 5.81 19.99
CA ASP A 200 5.36 6.20 20.89
C ASP A 200 4.91 7.07 22.08
N GLY A 201 3.61 7.35 22.16
CA GLY A 201 3.01 8.24 23.17
C GLY A 201 3.26 9.73 22.93
N GLN A 202 3.88 10.12 21.81
CA GLN A 202 4.12 11.51 21.41
C GLN A 202 3.35 11.88 20.14
N HIS A 203 3.28 10.98 19.18
CA HIS A 203 2.58 11.17 17.90
C HIS A 203 1.11 10.75 17.98
N GLU A 204 0.35 11.11 16.95
CA GLU A 204 -1.02 10.61 16.79
C GLU A 204 -0.98 9.09 16.60
N MET A 205 -1.79 8.37 17.38
CA MET A 205 -1.80 6.91 17.38
C MET A 205 -2.21 6.36 16.00
N PRO A 206 -1.52 5.35 15.47
CA PRO A 206 -1.82 4.72 14.18
C PRO A 206 -3.00 3.73 14.30
N THR A 207 -4.15 4.24 14.74
CA THR A 207 -5.42 3.50 14.75
C THR A 207 -5.99 3.38 13.34
N MET A 208 -6.86 2.41 13.09
CA MET A 208 -7.52 2.25 11.79
C MET A 208 -8.17 3.56 11.32
N ALA A 209 -8.89 4.25 12.20
CA ALA A 209 -9.54 5.51 11.88
C ALA A 209 -8.53 6.62 11.51
N ASN A 210 -7.41 6.71 12.25
CA ASN A 210 -6.39 7.73 11.99
C ASN A 210 -5.61 7.44 10.72
N ILE A 211 -5.32 6.18 10.41
CA ILE A 211 -4.66 5.77 9.16
C ILE A 211 -5.54 6.13 7.96
N ILE A 212 -6.83 5.78 7.99
CA ILE A 212 -7.78 6.13 6.93
C ILE A 212 -7.91 7.66 6.78
N SER A 213 -8.01 8.39 7.89
CA SER A 213 -8.03 9.85 7.85
C SER A 213 -6.74 10.44 7.28
N ALA A 214 -5.59 9.80 7.53
CA ALA A 214 -4.30 10.23 7.03
C ALA A 214 -4.14 9.96 5.53
N PHE A 215 -4.68 8.85 5.00
CA PHE A 215 -4.79 8.64 3.55
C PHE A 215 -5.61 9.75 2.89
N GLY A 216 -6.77 10.07 3.47
CA GLY A 216 -7.59 11.18 2.98
C GLY A 216 -6.86 12.53 3.03
N TRP A 217 -6.08 12.80 4.07
CA TRP A 217 -5.23 14.01 4.15
C TRP A 217 -4.13 14.02 3.07
N LEU A 218 -3.47 12.87 2.84
CA LEU A 218 -2.38 12.74 1.88
C LEU A 218 -2.86 13.05 0.46
N THR A 219 -4.05 12.58 0.10
CA THR A 219 -4.63 12.71 -1.27
C THR A 219 -5.51 13.94 -1.45
N HIS A 220 -5.85 14.67 -0.39
CA HIS A 220 -6.74 15.83 -0.48
C HIS A 220 -6.09 17.03 -1.20
N GLY A 221 -6.69 17.49 -2.30
CA GLY A 221 -6.25 18.69 -3.01
C GLY A 221 -4.93 18.52 -3.76
N ILE A 222 -4.59 17.28 -4.08
CA ILE A 222 -3.45 16.90 -4.92
C ILE A 222 -3.81 17.11 -6.39
N GLU A 223 -2.86 17.59 -7.17
CA GLU A 223 -3.01 17.93 -8.58
C GLU A 223 -1.96 17.22 -9.44
N ALA A 224 -2.11 17.27 -10.76
CA ALA A 224 -1.15 16.73 -11.70
C ALA A 224 0.25 17.30 -11.44
N GLY A 225 1.26 16.43 -11.38
CA GLY A 225 2.65 16.79 -11.12
C GLY A 225 3.06 16.86 -9.64
N ASP A 226 2.11 16.74 -8.71
CA ASP A 226 2.41 16.60 -7.28
C ASP A 226 3.07 15.25 -6.98
N SER A 227 3.83 15.21 -5.87
CA SER A 227 4.56 14.03 -5.39
C SER A 227 4.12 13.66 -3.98
N LEU A 228 3.58 12.46 -3.85
CA LEU A 228 3.18 11.85 -2.60
C LEU A 228 4.21 10.79 -2.20
N PHE A 229 4.50 10.73 -0.91
CA PHE A 229 5.32 9.70 -0.32
C PHE A 229 4.54 9.00 0.80
N PHE A 230 4.55 7.67 0.79
CA PHE A 230 3.94 6.86 1.83
C PHE A 230 4.96 5.86 2.38
N HIS A 231 5.18 5.84 3.68
CA HIS A 231 6.00 4.83 4.33
C HIS A 231 5.23 4.17 5.45
N TYR A 232 5.26 2.84 5.46
CA TYR A 232 4.72 2.03 6.54
C TYR A 232 5.79 1.06 7.02
N SER A 233 6.03 1.03 8.34
CA SER A 233 6.79 -0.02 9.00
C SER A 233 5.96 -0.58 10.16
N GLY A 234 5.79 -1.90 10.19
CA GLY A 234 4.95 -2.59 11.17
C GLY A 234 4.71 -4.05 10.81
N HIS A 235 3.78 -4.70 11.50
CA HIS A 235 3.28 -6.00 11.05
C HIS A 235 2.51 -5.87 9.75
N GLY A 236 2.63 -6.89 8.93
CA GLY A 236 1.69 -7.23 7.89
C GLY A 236 1.15 -8.63 8.12
N GLY A 237 -0.03 -8.89 7.58
CA GLY A 237 -0.72 -10.16 7.75
C GLY A 237 -1.41 -10.58 6.46
N SER A 238 -2.10 -11.71 6.52
CA SER A 238 -3.08 -12.09 5.51
C SER A 238 -4.40 -12.41 6.18
N VAL A 239 -5.50 -11.95 5.60
CA VAL A 239 -6.85 -12.39 5.95
C VAL A 239 -7.33 -13.37 4.89
N LYS A 240 -8.43 -14.09 5.17
CA LYS A 240 -9.00 -14.96 4.16
C LYS A 240 -9.66 -14.08 3.11
N ASP A 241 -9.30 -14.26 1.85
CA ASP A 241 -9.94 -13.57 0.73
C ASP A 241 -11.42 -13.99 0.68
N THR A 242 -12.27 -12.98 0.56
CA THR A 242 -13.73 -13.15 0.46
C THR A 242 -14.30 -12.76 -0.89
N ASN A 243 -13.47 -12.19 -1.77
CA ASN A 243 -13.81 -11.68 -3.08
C ASN A 243 -13.21 -12.55 -4.23
N ASN A 244 -12.28 -13.48 -3.92
CA ASN A 244 -11.58 -14.44 -4.78
C ASN A 244 -10.73 -13.77 -5.88
N ASP A 245 -10.03 -12.69 -5.56
CA ASP A 245 -9.11 -12.01 -6.45
C ASP A 245 -7.68 -12.52 -6.40
N GLU A 246 -7.24 -13.04 -5.25
CA GLU A 246 -5.91 -13.59 -5.12
C GLU A 246 -5.86 -15.10 -5.41
N ALA A 247 -4.78 -15.53 -6.07
CA ALA A 247 -4.62 -16.91 -6.52
C ALA A 247 -4.49 -17.93 -5.35
N ASP A 248 -4.03 -17.46 -4.18
CA ASP A 248 -3.91 -18.26 -2.95
C ASP A 248 -5.09 -18.10 -1.98
N GLY A 249 -6.01 -17.17 -2.29
CA GLY A 249 -7.22 -16.85 -1.54
C GLY A 249 -6.97 -16.14 -0.22
N LYS A 250 -6.03 -15.17 -0.15
CA LYS A 250 -5.73 -14.44 1.08
C LYS A 250 -5.23 -12.98 0.96
N ASP A 251 -6.13 -12.00 1.04
CA ASP A 251 -5.77 -10.56 1.03
C ASP A 251 -4.59 -10.20 1.95
N GLU A 252 -3.61 -9.47 1.40
CA GLU A 252 -2.50 -8.89 2.14
C GLU A 252 -2.99 -7.69 2.98
N THR A 253 -2.47 -7.56 4.20
CA THR A 253 -2.97 -6.54 5.14
C THR A 253 -1.87 -5.81 5.88
N LEU A 254 -2.14 -4.54 6.18
CA LEU A 254 -1.43 -3.77 7.20
C LEU A 254 -2.19 -3.85 8.52
N ILE A 255 -1.48 -3.87 9.65
CA ILE A 255 -2.07 -4.11 10.97
C ILE A 255 -2.08 -2.81 11.79
N PRO A 256 -3.23 -2.12 11.96
CA PRO A 256 -3.31 -0.94 12.82
C PRO A 256 -3.03 -1.28 14.29
N VAL A 257 -2.70 -0.29 15.11
CA VAL A 257 -2.43 -0.51 16.55
C VAL A 257 -3.65 -1.04 17.32
N ASP A 258 -4.87 -0.79 16.82
CA ASP A 258 -6.14 -1.22 17.39
C ASP A 258 -6.77 -2.41 16.65
N TYR A 259 -5.95 -3.19 15.91
CA TYR A 259 -6.43 -4.31 15.07
C TYR A 259 -7.25 -5.36 15.82
N GLN A 260 -7.02 -5.54 17.13
CA GLN A 260 -7.77 -6.50 17.95
C GLN A 260 -9.26 -6.13 18.03
N GLU A 261 -9.58 -4.84 17.98
CA GLU A 261 -10.95 -4.32 18.05
C GLU A 261 -11.49 -3.94 16.68
N LYS A 262 -10.63 -3.41 15.80
CA LYS A 262 -11.01 -2.85 14.51
C LYS A 262 -10.68 -3.72 13.31
N GLY A 263 -9.94 -4.80 13.47
CA GLY A 263 -9.49 -5.63 12.36
C GLY A 263 -8.30 -5.02 11.61
N GLN A 264 -7.98 -5.61 10.46
CA GLN A 264 -6.79 -5.30 9.67
C GLN A 264 -7.16 -4.40 8.47
N LEU A 265 -6.20 -3.66 7.93
CA LEU A 265 -6.36 -2.90 6.68
C LEU A 265 -6.02 -3.81 5.50
N SER A 266 -7.01 -4.31 4.78
CA SER A 266 -6.78 -5.05 3.53
C SER A 266 -6.28 -4.14 2.41
N ASP A 267 -5.55 -4.73 1.47
CA ASP A 267 -5.23 -4.20 0.15
C ASP A 267 -6.39 -3.44 -0.50
N ASP A 268 -7.58 -4.03 -0.56
CA ASP A 268 -8.84 -3.46 -1.07
C ASP A 268 -9.17 -2.10 -0.43
N VAL A 269 -8.99 -2.00 0.88
CA VAL A 269 -9.22 -0.76 1.65
C VAL A 269 -8.14 0.27 1.32
N ILE A 270 -6.89 -0.15 1.18
CA ILE A 270 -5.78 0.75 0.84
C ILE A 270 -5.90 1.23 -0.61
N LEU A 271 -6.24 0.33 -1.53
CA LEU A 271 -6.53 0.58 -2.93
C LEU A 271 -7.60 1.67 -3.07
N ALA A 272 -8.72 1.50 -2.36
CA ALA A 272 -9.82 2.45 -2.37
C ALA A 272 -9.48 3.83 -1.79
N ASN A 273 -8.73 3.88 -0.68
CA ASN A 273 -8.53 5.11 0.09
C ASN A 273 -7.25 5.88 -0.25
N LEU A 274 -6.29 5.20 -0.87
CA LEU A 274 -5.00 5.77 -1.21
C LEU A 274 -4.75 5.71 -2.72
N VAL A 275 -4.71 4.51 -3.30
CA VAL A 275 -4.25 4.31 -4.70
C VAL A 275 -5.20 4.96 -5.71
N LEU A 276 -6.50 4.71 -5.60
CA LEU A 276 -7.52 5.24 -6.52
C LEU A 276 -7.78 6.74 -6.33
N GLU A 277 -7.34 7.32 -5.20
CA GLU A 277 -7.49 8.74 -4.89
C GLU A 277 -6.33 9.59 -5.45
N VAL A 278 -5.26 8.98 -5.96
CA VAL A 278 -4.17 9.71 -6.61
C VAL A 278 -4.60 10.15 -8.01
N PRO A 279 -4.62 11.47 -8.30
CA PRO A 279 -5.08 11.96 -9.60
C PRO A 279 -4.09 11.64 -10.71
N ARG A 280 -4.56 11.79 -11.95
CA ARG A 280 -3.74 11.63 -13.16
C ARG A 280 -2.50 12.52 -13.08
N ASP A 281 -1.36 11.93 -13.46
CA ASP A 281 -0.03 12.56 -13.51
C ASP A 281 0.55 13.02 -12.16
N ALA A 282 -0.15 12.79 -11.03
CA ALA A 282 0.49 12.81 -9.71
C ALA A 282 1.23 11.49 -9.47
N THR A 283 2.31 11.56 -8.69
CA THR A 283 3.10 10.38 -8.31
C THR A 283 2.89 10.03 -6.86
N LEU A 284 2.65 8.76 -6.54
CA LEU A 284 2.80 8.20 -5.20
C LEU A 284 3.96 7.20 -5.19
N THR A 285 4.96 7.46 -4.36
CA THR A 285 6.03 6.51 -4.04
C THR A 285 5.79 5.94 -2.65
N ALA A 286 5.59 4.63 -2.57
CA ALA A 286 5.36 3.90 -1.33
C ALA A 286 6.56 3.02 -0.95
N VAL A 287 6.89 2.94 0.32
CA VAL A 287 7.84 1.99 0.89
C VAL A 287 7.14 1.26 2.03
N ILE A 288 6.97 -0.05 1.90
CA ILE A 288 6.27 -0.88 2.87
C ILE A 288 7.24 -1.90 3.47
N ASP A 289 7.51 -1.76 4.77
CA ASP A 289 8.35 -2.67 5.54
C ASP A 289 7.45 -3.50 6.47
N ALA A 290 6.85 -4.54 5.89
CA ALA A 290 5.92 -5.45 6.55
C ALA A 290 5.97 -6.84 5.89
N CYS A 291 5.64 -7.90 6.64
CA CYS A 291 5.40 -9.23 6.05
C CYS A 291 4.24 -9.18 5.07
N HIS A 292 4.24 -10.05 4.04
CA HIS A 292 3.10 -10.18 3.12
C HIS A 292 2.61 -8.81 2.66
N SER A 293 3.53 -8.03 2.08
CA SER A 293 3.27 -6.68 1.57
C SER A 293 3.69 -6.50 0.10
N GLY A 294 3.87 -7.62 -0.61
CA GLY A 294 4.25 -7.62 -2.02
C GLY A 294 3.13 -7.08 -2.92
N THR A 295 1.88 -7.37 -2.57
CA THR A 295 0.67 -7.03 -3.31
C THR A 295 -0.22 -6.02 -2.59
N VAL A 296 0.12 -5.55 -1.38
CA VAL A 296 -0.70 -4.61 -0.56
C VAL A 296 -1.24 -3.32 -1.21
N LEU A 297 -0.78 -2.94 -2.41
CA LEU A 297 -1.33 -1.82 -3.20
C LEU A 297 -1.99 -2.25 -4.53
N ASP A 298 -2.10 -3.56 -4.80
CA ASP A 298 -2.61 -4.18 -6.02
C ASP A 298 -2.15 -3.50 -7.30
N LEU A 299 -0.85 -3.62 -7.58
CA LEU A 299 -0.26 -2.94 -8.72
C LEU A 299 -0.07 -3.88 -9.93
N PRO A 300 -0.35 -3.40 -11.15
CA PRO A 300 -0.40 -4.19 -12.39
C PRO A 300 0.97 -4.59 -12.95
N TYR A 301 2.06 -4.06 -12.42
CA TYR A 301 3.42 -4.45 -12.78
C TYR A 301 4.19 -4.78 -11.52
N THR A 302 4.97 -5.85 -11.53
CA THR A 302 5.73 -6.29 -10.35
C THR A 302 7.02 -7.00 -10.72
N LEU A 303 8.04 -6.89 -9.87
CA LEU A 303 9.30 -7.61 -9.98
C LEU A 303 9.84 -7.92 -8.60
N VAL A 304 10.15 -9.19 -8.35
CA VAL A 304 10.81 -9.66 -7.14
C VAL A 304 12.29 -9.88 -7.44
N ALA A 305 13.19 -9.30 -6.65
CA ALA A 305 14.65 -9.38 -6.84
C ALA A 305 15.24 -10.72 -6.36
N ASP A 306 14.68 -11.83 -6.83
CA ASP A 306 15.26 -13.16 -6.69
C ASP A 306 16.45 -13.39 -7.62
N SER A 307 17.20 -14.48 -7.43
CA SER A 307 18.40 -14.76 -8.24
C SER A 307 18.10 -14.87 -9.73
N SER A 308 17.02 -15.57 -10.12
CA SER A 308 16.66 -15.77 -11.53
C SER A 308 16.25 -14.47 -12.22
N THR A 309 15.47 -13.65 -11.53
CA THR A 309 15.00 -12.36 -12.02
C THR A 309 16.16 -11.40 -12.18
N MET A 310 17.08 -11.36 -11.20
CA MET A 310 18.27 -10.53 -11.31
C MET A 310 19.22 -10.97 -12.45
N GLU A 311 19.35 -12.27 -12.70
CA GLU A 311 20.09 -12.78 -13.87
C GLU A 311 19.44 -12.38 -15.20
N SER A 312 18.10 -12.41 -15.27
CA SER A 312 17.35 -11.98 -16.46
C SER A 312 17.54 -10.48 -16.73
N VAL A 313 17.52 -9.64 -15.69
CA VAL A 313 17.76 -8.20 -15.83
C VAL A 313 19.22 -7.93 -16.24
N ALA A 314 20.20 -8.57 -15.56
CA ALA A 314 21.63 -8.40 -15.86
C ALA A 314 22.02 -8.84 -17.28
N SER A 315 21.34 -9.86 -17.82
CA SER A 315 21.53 -10.32 -19.20
C SER A 315 20.80 -9.48 -20.25
N GLY A 316 20.02 -8.48 -19.84
CA GLY A 316 19.21 -7.63 -20.72
C GLY A 316 17.97 -8.32 -21.29
N GLN A 317 17.61 -9.51 -20.78
CA GLN A 317 16.37 -10.19 -21.15
C GLN A 317 15.14 -9.48 -20.58
N THR A 318 15.25 -8.95 -19.36
CA THR A 318 14.22 -8.13 -18.72
C THR A 318 14.72 -6.69 -18.60
N THR A 319 14.18 -5.80 -19.42
CA THR A 319 14.58 -4.36 -19.46
C THR A 319 13.54 -3.43 -18.85
N ALA A 320 12.30 -3.90 -18.72
CA ALA A 320 11.20 -3.16 -18.13
C ALA A 320 10.50 -4.01 -17.06
N LEU A 321 9.78 -3.35 -16.16
CA LEU A 321 8.99 -4.01 -15.13
C LEU A 321 7.91 -4.89 -15.79
N PRO A 322 7.88 -6.21 -15.51
CA PRO A 322 6.94 -7.12 -16.15
C PRO A 322 5.52 -6.95 -15.60
N GLU A 323 4.54 -7.35 -16.41
CA GLU A 323 3.12 -7.38 -16.02
C GLU A 323 2.93 -8.34 -14.85
N ASN A 324 2.15 -7.93 -13.87
CA ASN A 324 1.73 -8.78 -12.77
C ASN A 324 0.64 -9.73 -13.27
N GLY A 325 0.99 -11.01 -13.45
CA GLY A 325 0.07 -12.04 -13.95
C GLY A 325 -1.10 -12.35 -13.01
N GLU A 326 -1.01 -11.93 -11.75
CA GLU A 326 -2.05 -12.13 -10.73
C GLU A 326 -3.01 -10.92 -10.64
N PHE A 327 -2.68 -9.81 -11.31
CA PHE A 327 -3.48 -8.59 -11.22
C PHE A 327 -4.86 -8.71 -11.88
N ASN A 328 -5.91 -8.40 -11.12
CA ASN A 328 -7.30 -8.58 -11.53
C ASN A 328 -8.04 -7.25 -11.84
N PHE A 329 -8.07 -6.85 -13.10
CA PHE A 329 -8.82 -5.67 -13.55
C PHE A 329 -10.31 -5.70 -13.21
N ALA A 330 -10.93 -6.89 -13.15
CA ALA A 330 -12.37 -6.99 -12.89
C ALA A 330 -12.70 -6.61 -11.44
N GLN A 331 -11.84 -6.97 -10.48
CA GLN A 331 -11.98 -6.57 -9.09
C GLN A 331 -11.74 -5.07 -8.91
N LEU A 332 -10.69 -4.52 -9.51
CA LEU A 332 -10.44 -3.08 -9.48
C LEU A 332 -11.66 -2.27 -9.97
N LEU A 333 -12.33 -2.77 -11.02
CA LEU A 333 -13.58 -2.18 -11.50
C LEU A 333 -14.73 -2.33 -10.48
N LYS A 334 -14.84 -3.44 -9.76
CA LYS A 334 -15.84 -3.61 -8.69
C LYS A 334 -15.62 -2.60 -7.55
N VAL A 335 -14.37 -2.45 -7.09
CA VAL A 335 -14.01 -1.46 -6.06
C VAL A 335 -14.35 -0.06 -6.58
N GLY A 336 -13.93 0.28 -7.80
CA GLY A 336 -14.27 1.57 -8.42
C GLY A 336 -15.78 1.83 -8.55
N GLN A 337 -16.57 0.81 -8.92
CA GLN A 337 -18.04 0.90 -9.00
C GLN A 337 -18.68 1.11 -7.64
N LEU A 338 -18.19 0.43 -6.59
CA LEU A 338 -18.64 0.62 -5.22
C LEU A 338 -18.40 2.06 -4.77
N LEU A 339 -17.17 2.55 -4.94
CA LEU A 339 -16.78 3.93 -4.60
C LEU A 339 -17.66 4.96 -5.33
N PHE A 340 -17.84 4.78 -6.64
CA PHE A 340 -18.68 5.66 -7.46
C PHE A 340 -20.14 5.67 -7.00
N THR A 341 -20.68 4.49 -6.69
CA THR A 341 -22.08 4.35 -6.22
C THR A 341 -22.28 5.06 -4.89
N MET A 342 -21.36 4.88 -3.94
CA MET A 342 -21.44 5.54 -2.65
C MET A 342 -21.30 7.06 -2.76
N HIS A 343 -20.42 7.55 -3.63
CA HIS A 343 -20.30 8.98 -3.91
C HIS A 343 -21.60 9.57 -4.45
N GLN A 344 -22.27 8.90 -5.40
CA GLN A 344 -23.57 9.35 -5.92
C GLN A 344 -24.67 9.39 -4.86
N GLN A 345 -24.55 8.59 -3.79
CA GLN A 345 -25.51 8.56 -2.69
C GLN A 345 -25.23 9.65 -1.63
N GLY A 346 -24.25 10.54 -1.87
CA GLY A 346 -23.90 11.63 -0.97
C GLY A 346 -23.10 11.19 0.25
N ALA A 347 -22.55 9.97 0.25
CA ALA A 347 -21.62 9.53 1.29
C ALA A 347 -20.36 10.42 1.25
N SER A 348 -19.98 10.93 2.41
CA SER A 348 -18.68 11.58 2.58
C SER A 348 -17.55 10.61 2.28
N LYS A 349 -16.37 11.11 1.87
CA LYS A 349 -15.21 10.25 1.60
C LYS A 349 -14.84 9.35 2.79
N GLN A 350 -15.04 9.82 4.02
CA GLN A 350 -14.84 9.03 5.23
C GLN A 350 -15.90 7.92 5.41
N GLU A 351 -17.16 8.16 5.04
CA GLU A 351 -18.18 7.12 5.01
C GLU A 351 -17.92 6.10 3.90
N ILE A 352 -17.39 6.54 2.75
CA ILE A 352 -16.94 5.68 1.66
C ILE A 352 -15.79 4.78 2.12
N ALA A 353 -14.78 5.37 2.77
CA ALA A 353 -13.66 4.66 3.35
C ALA A 353 -14.09 3.59 4.36
N VAL A 354 -14.99 3.97 5.29
CA VAL A 354 -15.47 3.11 6.37
C VAL A 354 -16.45 2.06 5.87
N ALA A 355 -17.26 2.33 4.84
CA ALA A 355 -18.14 1.30 4.28
C ALA A 355 -17.46 0.41 3.25
N ALA A 356 -16.42 0.85 2.53
CA ALA A 356 -15.52 -0.06 1.83
C ALA A 356 -14.90 -1.04 2.84
N PHE A 357 -14.39 -0.51 3.96
CA PHE A 357 -13.92 -1.31 5.09
C PHE A 357 -15.00 -2.27 5.66
N THR A 358 -16.28 -1.88 5.66
CA THR A 358 -17.36 -2.69 6.26
C THR A 358 -18.00 -3.69 5.28
N GLU A 359 -18.15 -3.35 4.01
CA GLU A 359 -18.81 -4.17 3.00
C GLU A 359 -17.85 -5.16 2.34
N LEU A 360 -16.59 -4.78 2.10
CA LEU A 360 -15.57 -5.72 1.59
C LEU A 360 -15.26 -6.79 2.65
N ASN A 361 -15.23 -6.43 3.95
CA ASN A 361 -15.12 -7.40 5.04
C ASN A 361 -16.39 -8.26 5.28
N LYS A 362 -17.58 -7.83 4.83
CA LYS A 362 -18.84 -8.58 5.03
C LYS A 362 -19.06 -9.69 4.02
N ALA A 363 -18.29 -9.74 2.93
CA ALA A 363 -18.36 -10.83 1.96
C ALA A 363 -17.90 -12.19 2.55
N GLY A 364 -17.37 -12.24 3.78
CA GLY A 364 -17.10 -13.50 4.47
C GLY A 364 -16.98 -13.44 6.00
N ALA A 365 -18.14 -13.39 6.67
CA ALA A 365 -18.41 -13.89 8.03
C ALA A 365 -18.08 -13.02 9.26
N LEU A 366 -19.09 -12.28 9.74
CA LEU A 366 -19.41 -12.22 11.16
C LEU A 366 -20.87 -12.64 11.39
N LYS A 367 -21.06 -13.93 11.65
CA LYS A 367 -22.22 -14.41 12.40
C LYS A 367 -22.04 -13.97 13.85
N GLY A 368 -22.79 -12.96 14.24
CA GLY A 368 -23.07 -12.64 15.63
C GLY A 368 -22.18 -11.53 16.20
N LEU A 369 -22.69 -10.30 16.15
CA LEU A 369 -22.64 -9.35 17.25
C LEU A 369 -23.75 -8.32 16.99
N SER A 370 -24.94 -8.63 17.49
CA SER A 370 -25.98 -7.64 17.72
C SER A 370 -25.53 -6.73 18.86
N GLY A 371 -25.17 -5.47 18.58
CA GLY A 371 -24.87 -4.54 19.66
C GLY A 371 -24.22 -3.22 19.24
N SER A 372 -25.06 -2.22 18.95
CA SER A 372 -24.84 -0.77 19.18
C SER A 372 -23.55 -0.11 18.64
N PHE A 373 -23.55 0.25 17.36
CA PHE A 373 -22.63 1.24 16.77
C PHE A 373 -23.10 2.71 16.91
N ALA A 374 -24.22 2.96 17.61
CA ALA A 374 -24.90 4.26 17.59
C ALA A 374 -24.44 5.28 18.66
N SER A 375 -23.42 4.98 19.47
CA SER A 375 -23.04 5.85 20.61
C SER A 375 -21.74 6.65 20.44
N LEU A 376 -21.05 6.58 19.28
CA LEU A 376 -19.76 7.25 19.09
C LEU A 376 -19.83 8.62 18.37
N PHE A 377 -21.01 9.15 18.07
CA PHE A 377 -21.18 10.44 17.37
C PHE A 377 -22.01 11.48 18.13
N ASN A 378 -22.07 11.38 19.46
CA ASN A 378 -22.55 12.47 20.32
C ASN A 378 -21.52 12.73 21.42
N ASN A 379 -20.45 13.45 21.05
CA ASN A 379 -19.96 14.64 21.75
C ASN A 379 -18.75 15.25 21.03
#